data_AF-A0A7J9W2Q3-F1
#
_entry.id   AF-A0A7J9W2Q3-F1
#
_cell.length_a   1.000
_cell.length_b   1.000
_cell.length_c   1.000
_cell.angle_alpha   90.00
_cell.angle_beta   90.00
_cell.angle_gamma   90.00
#
_symmetry.space_group_name_H-M   'P 1'
#
loop_
_entity.id
_entity.type
_entity.pdbx_description
1 polymer ?
#
loop_
_entity_poly.entity_id
_entity_poly.type
_entity_poly.pdbx_seq_one_letter_code
_entity_poly.pdbx_strand_id
1 'polypeptide(L)'
;MIRSPLLLGTSTERDGVTRIALVRAGLGALGLLATRPVQLAFGLPAAQDTPAARALGRLFGVRNVVLAAWALIVRDADHDTRQRCYQLNATVDAADMVVVLWPVLRRQGLARFGIASAALAISATLAWLELLARQGGPCSPVGKCVQRGAQTIDSGAIEHRAEHRRGVEVQPGPPCLPNHEQGARTSTRTSSAHRRAAG
;
A
#
# COMPACT_ATOMS: atom_id res chain seq x y z
N MET A 1 5.94 14.65 7.72
CA MET A 1 6.08 13.45 6.85
C MET A 1 6.15 13.93 5.41
N ILE A 2 7.20 13.53 4.67
CA ILE A 2 7.33 13.85 3.25
C ILE A 2 6.24 13.07 2.50
N ARG A 3 5.33 13.76 1.82
CA ARG A 3 4.27 13.13 1.01
C ARG A 3 4.81 12.84 -0.39
N SER A 4 4.51 11.67 -0.93
CA SER A 4 4.90 11.38 -2.31
C SER A 4 4.10 12.28 -3.28
N PRO A 5 4.75 12.92 -4.27
CA PRO A 5 4.05 13.73 -5.26
C PRO A 5 3.03 12.89 -6.07
N LEU A 6 3.27 11.58 -6.20
CA LEU A 6 2.35 10.65 -6.89
C LEU A 6 1.01 10.47 -6.17
N LEU A 7 0.96 10.76 -4.87
CA LEU A 7 -0.23 10.62 -4.03
C LEU A 7 -0.96 11.95 -3.78
N LEU A 8 -0.45 13.06 -4.32
CA LEU A 8 -1.10 14.36 -4.20
C LEU A 8 -2.52 14.33 -4.80
N GLY A 9 -3.52 14.65 -3.98
CA GLY A 9 -4.92 14.68 -4.38
C GLY A 9 -5.60 13.30 -4.42
N THR A 10 -5.02 12.27 -3.81
CA THR A 10 -5.72 10.99 -3.58
C THR A 10 -6.47 11.03 -2.25
N SER A 11 -7.79 10.83 -2.29
CA SER A 11 -8.64 10.80 -1.09
C SER A 11 -8.75 9.39 -0.50
N THR A 12 -8.55 8.36 -1.31
CA THR A 12 -8.66 6.95 -0.91
C THR A 12 -7.38 6.16 -1.20
N GLU A 13 -7.19 5.05 -0.46
CA GLU A 13 -6.11 4.09 -0.72
C GLU A 13 -6.21 3.51 -2.15
N ARG A 14 -7.43 3.18 -2.57
CA ARG A 14 -7.73 2.64 -3.90
C ARG A 14 -7.29 3.57 -5.02
N ASP A 15 -7.53 4.87 -4.89
CA ASP A 15 -7.08 5.87 -5.87
C ASP A 15 -5.56 5.98 -5.89
N GLY A 16 -4.92 5.95 -4.71
CA GLY A 16 -3.47 5.93 -4.57
C GLY A 16 -2.82 4.77 -5.31
N VAL A 17 -3.29 3.55 -5.04
CA VAL A 17 -2.80 2.32 -5.69
C VAL A 17 -3.00 2.39 -7.20
N THR A 18 -4.17 2.84 -7.64
CA THR A 18 -4.50 2.93 -9.07
C THR A 18 -3.57 3.90 -9.79
N ARG A 19 -3.31 5.09 -9.21
CA ARG A 19 -2.39 6.06 -9.82
C ARG A 19 -0.96 5.54 -9.91
N ILE A 20 -0.43 4.97 -8.83
CA ILE A 20 0.95 4.45 -8.83
C ILE A 20 1.08 3.29 -9.82
N ALA A 21 0.09 2.39 -9.86
CA ALA A 21 0.09 1.28 -10.80
C ALA A 21 0.02 1.75 -12.26
N LEU A 22 -0.81 2.74 -12.59
CA LEU A 22 -0.88 3.30 -13.94
C LEU A 22 0.43 3.97 -14.37
N VAL A 23 1.06 4.75 -13.48
CA VAL A 23 2.38 5.35 -13.74
C VAL A 23 3.42 4.26 -14.00
N ARG A 24 3.46 3.22 -13.16
CA ARG A 24 4.38 2.09 -13.36
C ARG A 24 4.10 1.34 -14.67
N ALA A 25 2.84 1.06 -15.00
CA ALA A 25 2.47 0.42 -16.24
C ALA A 25 2.90 1.25 -17.46
N GLY A 26 2.71 2.57 -17.40
CA GLY A 26 3.15 3.50 -18.44
C GLY A 26 4.67 3.48 -18.63
N LEU A 27 5.45 3.54 -17.54
CA LEU A 27 6.91 3.41 -17.60
C LEU A 27 7.35 2.04 -18.14
N GLY A 28 6.67 0.97 -17.75
CA GLY A 28 6.93 -0.38 -18.25
C GLY A 28 6.65 -0.50 -19.76
N ALA A 29 5.51 0.00 -20.22
CA ALA A 29 5.14 0.03 -21.63
C ALA A 29 6.12 0.87 -22.46
N LEU A 30 6.57 2.03 -21.95
CA LEU A 30 7.62 2.82 -22.59
C LEU A 30 8.93 2.03 -22.71
N GLY A 31 9.33 1.29 -21.67
CA GLY A 31 10.51 0.41 -21.71
C GLY A 31 10.40 -0.72 -22.74
N LEU A 32 9.19 -1.26 -22.96
CA LEU A 32 8.94 -2.29 -23.95
C LEU A 32 8.99 -1.76 -25.39
N LEU A 33 8.30 -0.65 -25.63
CA LEU A 33 8.04 -0.14 -26.99
C LEU A 33 9.12 0.82 -27.49
N ALA A 34 9.76 1.57 -26.58
CA ALA A 34 10.50 2.77 -26.92
C ALA A 34 11.97 2.73 -26.49
N THR A 35 12.66 1.58 -26.60
CA THR A 35 14.10 1.50 -26.25
C THR A 35 14.94 2.58 -26.96
N ARG A 36 14.72 2.85 -28.25
CA ARG A 36 15.41 3.93 -29.00
C ARG A 36 14.96 5.37 -28.65
N PRO A 37 13.65 5.69 -28.63
CA PRO A 37 13.19 7.03 -28.23
C PRO A 37 13.59 7.39 -26.80
N VAL A 38 13.57 6.41 -25.87
CA VAL A 38 14.04 6.58 -24.49
C VAL A 38 15.54 6.89 -24.50
N GLN A 39 16.36 6.19 -25.29
CA GLN A 39 17.78 6.53 -25.42
C GLN A 39 18.01 7.98 -25.89
N LEU A 40 17.22 8.46 -26.86
CA LEU A 40 17.28 9.84 -27.34
C LEU A 40 16.83 10.85 -26.29
N ALA A 41 15.69 10.61 -25.64
CA ALA A 41 15.13 11.52 -24.64
C ALA A 41 16.01 11.64 -23.38
N PHE A 42 16.71 10.56 -23.03
CA PHE A 42 17.57 10.50 -21.85
C PHE A 42 19.07 10.72 -22.16
N GLY A 43 19.43 10.93 -23.43
CA GLY A 43 20.80 11.19 -23.85
C GLY A 43 21.76 10.03 -23.61
N LEU A 44 21.29 8.77 -23.74
CA LEU A 44 22.17 7.61 -23.64
C LEU A 44 23.15 7.61 -24.83
N PRO A 45 24.47 7.47 -24.59
CA PRO A 45 25.44 7.35 -25.67
C PRO A 45 25.12 6.13 -26.56
N ALA A 46 25.18 6.29 -27.88
CA ALA A 46 24.92 5.20 -28.83
C ALA A 46 25.80 3.96 -28.59
N ALA A 47 27.00 4.15 -28.03
CA ALA A 47 27.92 3.08 -27.63
C ALA A 47 27.33 2.12 -26.58
N GLN A 48 26.26 2.52 -25.86
CA GLN A 48 25.61 1.70 -24.84
C GLN A 48 24.36 0.98 -25.36
N ASP A 49 23.93 1.21 -26.61
CA ASP A 49 22.81 0.50 -27.25
C ASP A 49 23.22 -0.92 -27.70
N THR A 50 23.41 -1.79 -26.72
CA THR A 50 23.72 -3.21 -26.98
C THR A 50 22.44 -4.05 -27.02
N PRO A 51 22.43 -5.19 -27.75
CA PRO A 51 21.31 -6.13 -27.70
C PRO A 51 20.97 -6.59 -26.28
N ALA A 52 21.98 -6.76 -25.43
CA ALA A 52 21.82 -7.10 -24.02
C ALA A 52 21.10 -5.99 -23.24
N ALA A 53 21.50 -4.72 -23.43
CA ALA A 53 20.81 -3.58 -22.82
C ALA A 53 19.34 -3.48 -23.25
N ARG A 54 19.04 -3.73 -24.54
CA ARG A 54 17.66 -3.78 -25.04
C ARG A 54 16.85 -4.92 -24.44
N ALA A 55 17.45 -6.10 -24.28
CA ALA A 55 16.80 -7.24 -23.62
C ALA A 55 16.49 -6.93 -22.15
N LEU A 56 17.46 -6.35 -21.41
CA LEU A 56 17.26 -5.92 -20.02
C LEU A 56 16.18 -4.84 -19.90
N GLY A 57 16.17 -3.84 -20.79
CA GLY A 57 15.14 -2.81 -20.84
C GLY A 57 13.74 -3.38 -21.06
N ARG A 58 13.60 -4.38 -21.95
CA ARG A 58 12.32 -5.08 -22.16
C ARG A 58 11.92 -5.90 -20.94
N LEU A 59 12.85 -6.62 -20.30
CA LEU A 59 12.57 -7.39 -19.09
C LEU A 59 12.10 -6.48 -17.95
N PHE A 60 12.78 -5.35 -17.76
CA PHE A 60 12.35 -4.29 -16.85
C PHE A 60 10.93 -3.81 -17.20
N GLY A 61 10.66 -3.58 -18.48
CA GLY A 61 9.34 -3.21 -18.98
C GLY A 61 8.24 -4.22 -18.63
N VAL A 62 8.43 -5.50 -18.98
CA VAL A 62 7.49 -6.59 -18.66
C VAL A 62 7.24 -6.65 -17.16
N ARG A 63 8.29 -6.66 -16.35
CA ARG A 63 8.18 -6.74 -14.88
C ARG A 63 7.35 -5.59 -14.32
N ASN A 64 7.56 -4.37 -14.80
CA ASN A 64 6.77 -3.22 -14.34
C ASN A 64 5.29 -3.33 -14.70
N VAL A 65 4.97 -3.80 -15.91
CA VAL A 65 3.57 -4.05 -16.31
C VAL A 65 2.92 -5.13 -15.45
N VAL A 66 3.63 -6.24 -15.20
CA VAL A 66 3.13 -7.34 -14.35
C VAL A 66 2.90 -6.88 -12.92
N LEU A 67 3.85 -6.16 -12.32
CA LEU A 67 3.70 -5.63 -10.96
C LEU A 67 2.57 -4.60 -10.84
N ALA A 68 2.39 -3.75 -11.86
CA ALA A 68 1.26 -2.82 -11.93
C ALA A 68 -0.07 -3.57 -12.03
N ALA A 69 -0.18 -4.56 -12.91
CA ALA A 69 -1.37 -5.38 -13.05
C ALA A 69 -1.70 -6.11 -11.74
N TRP A 70 -0.69 -6.69 -11.08
CA TRP A 70 -0.87 -7.35 -9.79
C TRP A 70 -1.38 -6.39 -8.73
N ALA A 71 -0.81 -5.19 -8.62
CA ALA A 71 -1.27 -4.16 -7.70
C ALA A 71 -2.74 -3.75 -7.96
N LEU A 72 -3.15 -3.66 -9.23
CA LEU A 72 -4.54 -3.36 -9.60
C LEU A 72 -5.50 -4.49 -9.25
N ILE A 73 -5.08 -5.76 -9.41
CA ILE A 73 -5.88 -6.94 -9.06
C ILE A 73 -6.09 -7.01 -7.55
N VAL A 74 -5.02 -6.82 -6.76
CA VAL A 74 -5.10 -7.00 -5.30
C VAL A 74 -5.61 -5.78 -4.55
N ARG A 75 -5.84 -4.63 -5.19
CA ARG A 75 -6.23 -3.38 -4.50
C ARG A 75 -7.52 -3.49 -3.68
N ASP A 76 -8.40 -4.42 -4.05
CA ASP A 76 -9.68 -4.71 -3.40
C ASP A 76 -9.63 -6.03 -2.58
N ALA A 77 -8.46 -6.64 -2.42
CA ALA A 77 -8.26 -7.85 -1.63
C ALA A 77 -8.16 -7.57 -0.13
N ASP A 78 -8.02 -8.63 0.67
CA ASP A 78 -7.79 -8.52 2.10
C ASP A 78 -6.51 -7.74 2.44
N HIS A 79 -6.41 -7.30 3.69
CA HIS A 79 -5.30 -6.46 4.17
C HIS A 79 -3.94 -7.15 4.01
N ASP A 80 -3.81 -8.43 4.38
CA ASP A 80 -2.54 -9.14 4.32
C ASP A 80 -2.04 -9.29 2.89
N THR A 81 -2.94 -9.60 1.95
CA THR A 81 -2.62 -9.70 0.52
C THR A 81 -2.13 -8.36 -0.05
N ARG A 82 -2.80 -7.25 0.30
CA ARG A 82 -2.41 -5.90 -0.13
C ARG A 82 -1.05 -5.51 0.46
N GLN A 83 -0.84 -5.76 1.75
CA GLN A 83 0.40 -5.44 2.44
C GLN A 83 1.60 -6.13 1.78
N ARG A 84 1.49 -7.44 1.49
CA ARG A 84 2.56 -8.20 0.80
C ARG A 84 2.84 -7.65 -0.59
N CYS A 85 1.80 -7.29 -1.34
CA CYS A 85 1.96 -6.67 -2.65
C CYS A 85 2.73 -5.36 -2.57
N TYR A 86 2.37 -4.47 -1.62
CA TYR A 86 3.01 -3.16 -1.50
C TYR A 86 4.46 -3.27 -1.02
N GLN A 87 4.74 -4.20 -0.10
CA GLN A 87 6.11 -4.50 0.33
C GLN A 87 6.98 -5.00 -0.82
N LEU A 88 6.48 -5.92 -1.65
CA LEU A 88 7.24 -6.40 -2.79
C LEU A 88 7.51 -5.27 -3.80
N ASN A 89 6.49 -4.46 -4.10
CA ASN A 89 6.64 -3.33 -5.02
C ASN A 89 7.65 -2.30 -4.50
N ALA A 90 7.59 -1.94 -3.21
CA ALA A 90 8.57 -1.04 -2.59
C ALA A 90 10.00 -1.61 -2.64
N THR A 91 10.15 -2.92 -2.40
CA THR A 91 11.45 -3.59 -2.42
C THR A 91 12.06 -3.61 -3.82
N VAL A 92 11.25 -3.89 -4.84
CA VAL A 92 11.70 -3.88 -6.25
C VAL A 92 12.13 -2.48 -6.67
N ASP A 93 11.36 -1.43 -6.35
CA ASP A 93 11.73 -0.06 -6.69
C ASP A 93 13.02 0.39 -5.98
N ALA A 94 13.19 0.00 -4.71
CA ALA A 94 14.40 0.29 -3.96
C ALA A 94 15.62 -0.42 -4.58
N ALA A 95 15.47 -1.67 -5.02
CA ALA A 95 16.54 -2.40 -5.72
C ALA A 95 16.89 -1.73 -7.06
N ASP A 96 15.89 -1.32 -7.84
CA ASP A 96 16.11 -0.60 -9.09
C ASP A 96 16.86 0.71 -8.88
N MET A 97 16.51 1.46 -7.84
CA MET A 97 17.21 2.68 -7.47
C MET A 97 18.70 2.41 -7.24
N VAL A 98 19.05 1.34 -6.51
CA VAL A 98 20.46 0.96 -6.28
C VAL A 98 21.16 0.62 -7.59
N VAL A 99 20.52 -0.18 -8.44
CA VAL A 99 21.07 -0.59 -9.75
C VAL A 99 21.32 0.63 -10.65
N VAL A 100 20.39 1.57 -10.68
CA VAL A 100 20.47 2.79 -11.51
C VAL A 100 21.47 3.81 -10.95
N LEU A 101 21.59 3.91 -9.63
CA LEU A 101 22.53 4.82 -8.99
C LEU A 101 23.98 4.30 -9.06
N TRP A 102 24.18 3.00 -9.20
CA TRP A 102 25.51 2.39 -9.24
C TRP A 102 26.43 2.95 -10.34
N PRO A 103 26.01 3.07 -11.62
CA PRO A 103 26.80 3.75 -12.66
C PRO A 103 27.11 5.22 -12.36
N VAL A 104 26.21 5.92 -11.66
CA VAL A 104 26.42 7.33 -11.27
C VAL A 104 27.55 7.43 -10.26
N LEU A 105 27.55 6.55 -9.24
CA LEU A 105 28.63 6.46 -8.25
C LEU A 105 29.96 6.10 -8.88
N ARG A 106 29.95 5.30 -9.96
CA ARG A 106 31.13 4.93 -10.75
C ARG A 106 31.56 6.00 -11.77
N ARG A 107 30.89 7.16 -11.82
CA ARG A 107 31.18 8.29 -12.72
C ARG A 107 31.23 7.93 -14.22
N GLN A 108 30.38 6.99 -14.66
CA GLN A 108 30.38 6.48 -16.03
C GLN A 108 29.71 7.41 -17.08
N GLY A 109 29.63 8.72 -16.81
CA GLY A 109 29.03 9.70 -17.73
C GLY A 109 27.49 9.69 -17.80
N LEU A 110 26.81 8.87 -16.98
CA LEU A 110 25.35 8.70 -16.98
C LEU A 110 24.63 9.48 -15.87
N ALA A 111 25.26 10.52 -15.32
CA ALA A 111 24.77 11.20 -14.12
C ALA A 111 23.36 11.80 -14.31
N ARG A 112 23.08 12.45 -15.45
CA ARG A 112 21.76 13.07 -15.70
C ARG A 112 20.64 12.03 -15.77
N PHE A 113 20.85 10.96 -16.52
CA PHE A 113 19.89 9.86 -16.62
C PHE A 113 19.68 9.20 -15.26
N GLY A 114 20.76 8.85 -14.57
CA GLY A 114 20.70 8.19 -13.27
C GLY A 114 20.03 9.04 -12.19
N ILE A 115 20.25 10.36 -12.16
CA ILE A 115 19.57 11.26 -11.21
C ILE A 115 18.07 11.35 -11.52
N ALA A 116 17.68 11.53 -12.79
CA ALA A 116 16.27 11.66 -13.16
C ALA A 116 15.49 10.36 -12.87
N SER A 117 16.08 9.22 -13.21
CA SER A 117 15.49 7.91 -12.93
C SER A 117 15.50 7.56 -11.44
N ALA A 118 16.53 7.94 -10.69
CA ALA A 118 16.54 7.81 -9.22
C ALA A 118 15.43 8.64 -8.57
N ALA A 119 15.19 9.88 -9.02
CA ALA A 119 14.12 10.71 -8.48
C ALA A 119 12.73 10.08 -8.68
N LEU A 120 12.50 9.47 -9.85
CA LEU A 120 11.27 8.71 -10.13
C LEU A 120 11.16 7.47 -9.24
N ALA A 121 12.24 6.68 -9.12
CA ALA A 121 12.28 5.47 -8.29
C ALA A 121 12.04 5.80 -6.81
N ILE A 122 12.65 6.86 -6.28
CA ILE A 122 12.43 7.35 -4.92
C ILE A 122 10.96 7.74 -4.73
N SER A 123 10.38 8.49 -5.68
CA SER A 123 8.98 8.93 -5.59
C SER A 123 8.01 7.75 -5.57
N ALA A 124 8.26 6.72 -6.39
CA ALA A 124 7.47 5.49 -6.42
C ALA A 124 7.64 4.67 -5.13
N THR A 125 8.87 4.48 -4.67
CA THR A 125 9.17 3.77 -3.41
C THR A 125 8.46 4.42 -2.24
N LEU A 126 8.57 5.75 -2.11
CA LEU A 126 7.89 6.51 -1.05
C LEU A 126 6.37 6.39 -1.13
N ALA A 127 5.80 6.31 -2.34
CA ALA A 127 4.37 6.13 -2.51
C ALA A 127 3.89 4.77 -1.97
N TRP A 128 4.63 3.69 -2.23
CA TRP A 128 4.32 2.37 -1.67
C TRP A 128 4.50 2.32 -0.15
N LEU A 129 5.56 2.92 0.38
CA LEU A 129 5.79 3.02 1.82
C LEU A 129 4.70 3.84 2.52
N GLU A 130 4.19 4.91 1.89
CA GLU A 130 3.09 5.71 2.41
C GLU A 130 1.79 4.89 2.47
N LEU A 131 1.51 4.07 1.46
CA LEU A 131 0.36 3.14 1.48
C LEU A 131 0.49 2.09 2.59
N LEU A 132 1.69 1.54 2.80
CA LEU A 132 1.96 0.62 3.91
C LEU A 132 1.77 1.29 5.28
N ALA A 133 2.24 2.53 5.44
CA ALA A 133 2.06 3.28 6.68
C ALA A 133 0.57 3.56 6.97
N ARG A 134 -0.25 3.81 5.95
CA ARG A 134 -1.71 3.99 6.10
C ARG A 134 -2.40 2.69 6.54
N GLN A 135 -1.88 1.53 6.13
CA GLN A 135 -2.40 0.23 6.53
C GLN A 135 -2.06 -0.16 7.98
N GLY A 136 -0.94 0.35 8.51
CA GLY A 136 -0.45 0.06 9.87
C GLY A 136 -0.91 1.06 10.95
N GLY A 137 -1.78 2.02 10.61
CA GLY A 137 -2.28 3.00 11.57
C GLY A 137 -2.99 2.34 12.75
N PRO A 138 -2.72 2.76 14.01
CA PRO A 138 -3.32 2.16 15.19
C PRO A 138 -4.83 2.31 15.10
N CYS A 139 -5.54 1.18 14.94
CA CYS A 139 -6.99 1.04 15.01
C CYS A 139 -7.75 2.31 14.62
N SER A 140 -7.98 2.55 13.32
CA SER A 140 -9.09 3.44 12.95
C SER A 140 -10.37 2.82 13.53
N PRO A 141 -11.02 3.45 14.53
CA PRO A 141 -12.17 2.87 15.22
C PRO A 141 -13.38 2.66 14.30
N VAL A 142 -13.34 3.20 13.08
CA VAL A 142 -14.39 3.07 12.06
C VAL A 142 -14.46 1.65 11.45
N GLY A 143 -13.35 0.89 11.43
CA GLY A 143 -13.32 -0.44 10.82
C GLY A 143 -13.94 -1.55 11.69
N LYS A 144 -13.95 -1.39 13.02
CA LYS A 144 -14.50 -2.41 13.93
C LYS A 144 -16.00 -2.26 14.18
N CYS A 145 -16.58 -1.07 13.96
CA CYS A 145 -18.03 -0.88 14.09
C CYS A 145 -18.82 -1.41 12.89
N VAL A 146 -18.28 -1.34 11.66
CA VAL A 146 -19.01 -1.80 10.47
C VAL A 146 -18.99 -3.33 10.31
N GLN A 147 -17.91 -4.01 10.72
CA GLN A 147 -17.88 -5.48 10.67
C GLN A 147 -18.71 -6.15 11.77
N ARG A 148 -18.96 -5.47 12.90
CA ARG A 148 -19.78 -6.04 13.99
C ARG A 148 -21.29 -5.90 13.75
N GLY A 149 -21.72 -5.02 12.84
CA GLY A 149 -23.14 -4.88 12.46
C GLY A 149 -23.60 -5.83 11.34
N ALA A 150 -22.69 -6.46 10.61
CA ALA A 150 -23.02 -7.35 9.49
C ALA A 150 -22.95 -8.85 9.83
N GLN A 151 -22.48 -9.23 11.03
CA GLN A 151 -22.34 -10.63 11.47
C GLN A 151 -23.39 -11.06 12.51
N THR A 152 -24.42 -10.26 12.76
CA THR A 152 -25.54 -10.59 13.69
C THR A 152 -26.91 -10.61 13.02
N ILE A 153 -26.96 -10.96 11.73
CA ILE A 153 -28.18 -11.54 11.12
C ILE A 153 -27.80 -12.99 10.79
N ASP A 154 -27.53 -13.77 11.82
CA ASP A 154 -28.48 -14.76 12.34
C ASP A 154 -29.28 -15.45 11.22
N SER A 155 -28.72 -16.60 10.83
CA SER A 155 -29.46 -17.73 10.28
C SER A 155 -30.46 -18.21 11.32
N GLY A 156 -31.67 -17.66 11.32
CA GLY A 156 -32.73 -18.12 12.21
C GLY A 156 -34.09 -17.58 11.83
N ALA A 157 -34.84 -18.37 11.05
CA ALA A 157 -36.24 -18.20 10.68
C ALA A 157 -36.55 -17.03 9.74
N ILE A 158 -37.11 -17.31 8.56
CA ILE A 158 -38.53 -17.10 8.23
C ILE A 158 -38.80 -17.91 6.95
N GLU A 159 -39.13 -19.17 7.17
CA GLU A 159 -40.19 -19.82 6.40
C GLU A 159 -41.48 -19.06 6.70
N HIS A 160 -42.30 -18.78 5.69
CA HIS A 160 -43.60 -18.10 5.76
C HIS A 160 -43.63 -16.64 6.23
N ARG A 161 -43.96 -15.71 5.31
CA ARG A 161 -45.16 -14.84 5.39
C ARG A 161 -45.09 -13.75 4.32
N ALA A 162 -45.78 -14.02 3.21
CA ALA A 162 -46.32 -12.98 2.36
C ALA A 162 -47.32 -12.12 3.16
N GLU A 163 -47.47 -10.87 2.75
CA GLU A 163 -48.51 -9.92 3.19
C GLU A 163 -48.37 -9.32 4.60
N HIS A 164 -47.62 -8.21 4.70
CA HIS A 164 -48.17 -6.90 5.11
C HIS A 164 -47.02 -5.87 5.20
N ARG A 165 -46.93 -4.96 4.21
CA ARG A 165 -46.16 -3.72 4.35
C ARG A 165 -47.13 -2.57 4.63
N ARG A 166 -47.21 -2.15 5.89
CA ARG A 166 -47.58 -0.78 6.27
C ARG A 166 -46.62 -0.31 7.37
N GLY A 167 -45.98 0.83 7.10
CA GLY A 167 -45.41 1.76 8.08
C GLY A 167 -44.50 1.17 9.16
N VAL A 168 -43.21 1.03 8.87
CA VAL A 168 -42.18 1.06 9.92
C VAL A 168 -41.36 2.33 9.70
N GLU A 169 -41.66 3.33 10.50
CA GLU A 169 -40.90 4.56 10.64
C GLU A 169 -39.55 4.20 11.28
N VAL A 170 -38.47 4.40 10.52
CA VAL A 170 -37.12 4.09 10.97
C VAL A 170 -36.70 5.16 11.99
N GLN A 171 -36.74 4.80 13.27
CA GLN A 171 -36.26 5.63 14.37
C GLN A 171 -34.74 5.84 14.24
N PRO A 172 -34.22 7.08 14.27
CA PRO A 172 -32.78 7.33 14.24
C PRO A 172 -32.14 6.79 15.52
N GLY A 173 -31.16 5.90 15.35
CA GLY A 173 -30.38 5.34 16.46
C GLY A 173 -29.62 6.43 17.24
N PRO A 174 -29.38 6.24 18.54
CA PRO A 174 -28.77 7.26 19.40
C PRO A 174 -27.32 7.56 18.96
N PRO A 175 -26.86 8.81 19.15
CA PRO A 175 -25.48 9.20 18.84
C PRO A 175 -24.51 8.43 19.73
N CYS A 176 -23.49 7.82 19.10
CA CYS A 176 -22.34 7.24 19.79
C CYS A 176 -21.58 8.35 20.53
N LEU A 177 -21.81 8.46 21.84
CA LEU A 177 -21.01 9.32 22.71
C LEU A 177 -19.59 8.73 22.84
N PRO A 178 -18.54 9.57 22.81
CA PRO A 178 -17.18 9.12 23.08
C PRO A 178 -17.11 8.60 24.52
N ASN A 179 -16.56 7.39 24.68
CA ASN A 179 -16.25 6.81 25.99
C ASN A 179 -15.30 7.74 26.73
N HIS A 180 -15.86 8.55 27.63
CA HIS A 180 -15.10 9.21 28.66
C HIS A 180 -14.48 8.14 29.57
N GLU A 181 -13.17 8.29 29.75
CA GLU A 181 -12.31 7.67 30.74
C GLU A 181 -13.05 7.21 32.00
N GLN A 182 -13.26 5.91 32.14
CA GLN A 182 -13.53 5.28 33.43
C GLN A 182 -12.24 4.67 33.97
N GLY A 183 -11.61 5.43 34.86
CA GLY A 183 -11.23 4.90 36.16
C GLY A 183 -9.91 4.16 36.23
N ALA A 184 -8.87 4.91 36.60
CA ALA A 184 -7.78 4.40 37.41
C ALA A 184 -8.33 3.64 38.63
N ARG A 185 -8.18 2.30 38.64
CA ARG A 185 -8.22 1.50 39.87
C ARG A 185 -6.81 1.01 40.16
N THR A 186 -6.11 1.83 40.94
CA THR A 186 -5.05 1.39 41.85
C THR A 186 -5.60 0.31 42.78
N SER A 187 -5.23 -0.95 42.54
CA SER A 187 -5.37 -2.03 43.52
C SER A 187 -3.99 -2.36 44.08
N THR A 188 -3.57 -1.58 45.07
CA THR A 188 -2.60 -1.99 46.07
C THR A 188 -3.21 -3.14 46.88
N ARG A 189 -2.79 -4.38 46.59
CA ARG A 189 -3.06 -5.52 47.47
C ARG A 189 -1.74 -5.96 48.12
N THR A 190 -1.45 -5.32 49.24
CA THR A 190 -0.64 -5.86 50.33
C THR A 190 -1.26 -7.18 50.80
N SER A 191 -0.50 -8.28 50.79
CA SER A 191 -0.79 -9.47 51.58
C SER A 191 0.51 -10.01 52.17
N SER A 192 0.75 -9.58 53.40
CA SER A 192 1.72 -10.12 54.34
C SER A 192 1.24 -11.45 54.95
N ALA A 193 2.20 -12.32 55.26
CA ALA A 193 2.26 -13.28 56.38
C ALA A 193 1.56 -14.66 56.28
N HIS A 194 2.38 -15.71 56.20
CA HIS A 194 2.42 -16.91 57.08
C HIS A 194 3.57 -17.82 56.58
N ARG A 195 4.71 -18.05 57.26
CA ARG A 195 5.02 -18.70 58.56
C ARG A 195 4.63 -20.19 58.63
N ARG A 196 5.64 -21.09 58.57
CA ARG A 196 5.89 -22.40 59.25
C ARG A 196 6.67 -23.32 58.28
N ALA A 197 7.92 -23.74 58.53
CA ALA A 197 8.51 -24.54 59.61
C ALA A 197 8.08 -26.02 59.61
N ALA A 198 8.96 -26.88 59.08
CA ALA A 198 9.27 -28.27 59.44
C ALA A 198 10.26 -28.72 58.32
N GLY A 199 11.49 -29.11 58.60
CA GLY A 199 11.87 -30.26 59.42
C GLY A 199 12.55 -31.23 58.46
#